data_AF-A0A6L3F4I2-F1
#
_entry.id   AF-A0A6L3F4I2-F1
#
_cell.length_a   1.000
_cell.length_b   1.000
_cell.length_c   1.000
_cell.angle_alpha   90.00
_cell.angle_beta   90.00
_cell.angle_gamma   90.00
#
_symmetry.space_group_name_H-M   'P 1'
#
loop_
_entity.id
_entity.type
_entity.pdbx_description
1 polymer ?
#
loop_
_entity_poly.entity_id
_entity_poly.type
_entity_poly.pdbx_seq_one_letter_code
_entity_poly.pdbx_strand_id
1 'polypeptide(L)'
;MTIQIYIERIILDGFELAQRERPLLETAVTTELTRLLAENGLNYHANIALPSRMGTDIQQNTDNTAAQFGSDIARSIYGGLTQ
;
A
#
# COMPACT_ATOMS: atom_id res chain seq x y z
N MET A 1 -3.64 21.45 7.90
CA MET A 1 -2.32 21.43 7.25
C MET A 1 -2.48 20.67 5.96
N THR A 2 -2.04 21.21 4.81
CA THR A 2 -2.28 20.59 3.49
C THR A 2 -1.02 19.86 3.05
N ILE A 3 -1.04 18.53 3.03
CA ILE A 3 0.06 17.71 2.54
C ILE A 3 -0.28 17.29 1.11
N GLN A 4 0.55 17.68 0.15
CA GLN A 4 0.44 17.23 -1.25
C GLN A 4 1.43 16.09 -1.46
N ILE A 5 0.90 14.90 -1.76
CA ILE A 5 1.69 13.68 -1.90
C ILE A 5 1.75 13.33 -3.38
N TYR A 6 2.97 13.18 -3.90
CA TYR A 6 3.21 12.75 -5.27
C TYR A 6 3.81 11.35 -5.22
N ILE A 7 3.01 10.34 -5.57
CA ILE A 7 3.48 8.95 -5.63
C ILE A 7 4.04 8.71 -7.03
N GLU A 8 5.36 8.78 -7.17
CA GLU A 8 6.02 8.62 -8.47
C GLU A 8 5.97 7.17 -9.01
N ARG A 9 5.95 6.16 -8.12
CA ARG A 9 5.93 4.76 -8.52
C ARG A 9 5.38 3.84 -7.42
N ILE A 10 4.49 2.93 -7.80
CA ILE A 10 4.04 1.79 -7.00
C ILE A 10 4.51 0.52 -7.71
N ILE A 11 5.25 -0.36 -7.02
CA ILE A 11 5.69 -1.65 -7.56
C ILE A 11 4.95 -2.74 -6.81
N LEU A 12 4.18 -3.53 -7.55
CA LEU A 12 3.48 -4.71 -7.03
C LEU A 12 4.07 -5.91 -7.76
N ASP A 13 4.78 -6.77 -7.04
CA ASP A 13 5.44 -7.96 -7.57
C ASP A 13 4.73 -9.21 -7.05
N GLY A 14 4.76 -10.30 -7.80
CA GLY A 14 4.16 -11.59 -7.42
C GLY A 14 2.67 -11.77 -7.71
N PHE A 15 2.02 -10.87 -8.47
CA PHE A 15 0.60 -10.97 -8.82
C PHE A 15 0.36 -11.07 -10.32
N GLU A 16 -0.35 -12.12 -10.76
CA GLU A 16 -0.89 -12.20 -12.11
C GLU A 16 -2.18 -11.38 -12.20
N LEU A 17 -2.05 -10.13 -12.68
CA LEU A 17 -3.17 -9.24 -12.96
C LEU A 17 -3.35 -9.06 -14.46
N ALA A 18 -4.60 -9.20 -14.92
CA ALA A 18 -4.94 -8.83 -16.29
C ALA A 18 -4.65 -7.34 -16.49
N GLN A 19 -4.17 -6.96 -17.67
CA GLN A 19 -3.76 -5.57 -17.97
C GLN A 19 -4.86 -4.54 -17.69
N ARG A 20 -6.13 -4.95 -17.84
CA ARG A 20 -7.34 -4.17 -17.55
C ARG A 20 -7.62 -3.92 -16.06
N GLU A 21 -7.08 -4.75 -15.16
CA GLU A 21 -7.30 -4.67 -13.71
C GLU A 21 -6.24 -3.80 -13.02
N ARG A 22 -5.10 -3.55 -13.68
CA ARG A 22 -4.01 -2.74 -13.16
C ARG A 22 -4.42 -1.31 -12.77
N PRO A 23 -5.21 -0.56 -13.58
CA PRO A 23 -5.62 0.79 -13.20
C PRO A 23 -6.55 0.82 -11.98
N LEU A 24 -7.37 -0.23 -11.84
CA LEU A 24 -8.29 -0.42 -10.71
C LEU A 24 -7.50 -0.63 -9.43
N LEU A 25 -6.47 -1.47 -9.49
CA LEU A 25 -5.57 -1.71 -8.36
C LEU A 25 -4.76 -0.47 -7.98
N GLU A 26 -4.20 0.24 -8.96
CA GLU A 26 -3.47 1.49 -8.74
C GLU A 26 -4.34 2.54 -8.04
N THR A 27 -5.58 2.70 -8.50
CA THR A 27 -6.55 3.61 -7.89
C THR A 27 -6.86 3.22 -6.45
N ALA A 28 -7.08 1.93 -6.19
CA ALA A 28 -7.37 1.41 -4.86
C ALA A 28 -6.21 1.65 -3.89
N VAL A 29 -4.99 1.32 -4.30
CA VAL A 29 -3.78 1.52 -3.48
C VAL A 29 -3.51 2.99 -3.22
N THR A 30 -3.65 3.85 -4.24
CA THR A 30 -3.45 5.30 -4.09
C THR A 30 -4.47 5.92 -3.13
N THR A 31 -5.74 5.52 -3.24
CA THR A 31 -6.82 5.99 -2.36
C THR A 31 -6.52 5.63 -0.91
N GLU A 32 -6.12 4.38 -0.66
CA GLU A 32 -5.88 3.90 0.69
C GLU A 32 -4.61 4.49 1.31
N LEU A 33 -3.52 4.61 0.54
CA LEU A 33 -2.32 5.32 0.98
C LEU A 33 -2.63 6.77 1.33
N THR A 34 -3.41 7.46 0.50
CA THR A 34 -3.84 8.84 0.77
C THR A 34 -4.60 8.94 2.09
N ARG A 35 -5.54 8.01 2.33
CA ARG A 35 -6.31 7.95 3.57
C ARG A 35 -5.42 7.71 4.80
N LEU A 36 -4.53 6.72 4.73
CA LEU A 36 -3.61 6.36 5.82
C LEU A 36 -2.65 7.49 6.19
N LEU A 37 -2.17 8.22 5.19
CA LEU A 37 -1.28 9.37 5.37
C LEU A 37 -2.03 10.59 5.90
N ALA A 38 -3.30 10.77 5.53
CA ALA A 38 -4.15 11.81 6.09
C ALA A 38 -4.49 11.55 7.57
N GLU A 39 -4.68 10.28 7.96
CA GLU A 39 -5.04 9.88 9.32
C GLU A 39 -3.85 9.86 10.29
N ASN A 40 -2.69 9.35 9.87
CA ASN A 40 -1.54 9.17 10.77
C ASN A 40 -0.44 10.23 10.58
N GLY A 41 -0.55 11.06 9.54
CA GLY A 41 0.51 11.98 9.14
C GLY A 41 1.73 11.28 8.54
N LEU A 42 2.66 12.07 7.98
CA LEU A 42 3.99 11.60 7.61
C LEU A 42 4.96 12.05 8.71
N ASN A 43 5.54 11.11 9.47
CA ASN A 43 6.69 11.41 10.34
C ASN A 43 7.92 11.64 9.45
N TYR A 44 7.99 12.85 8.89
CA TYR A 44 9.04 13.25 7.96
C TYR A 44 10.27 13.71 8.77
N HIS A 45 11.14 12.77 9.14
CA HIS A 45 12.49 13.14 9.56
C HIS A 45 13.28 13.53 8.31
N ALA A 46 13.35 14.84 8.07
CA ALA A 46 14.11 15.44 7.00
C ALA A 46 15.61 15.10 7.14
N ASN A 47 16.01 13.98 6.53
CA ASN A 47 17.38 13.68 6.15
C ASN A 47 17.34 12.61 5.06
N ILE A 48 17.07 13.03 3.83
CA ILE A 48 17.48 12.44 2.53
C ILE A 48 17.65 10.91 2.49
N ALA A 49 16.70 10.19 3.05
CA ALA A 49 16.49 8.77 2.86
C ALA A 49 15.01 8.62 2.56
N LEU A 50 14.66 8.02 1.41
CA LEU A 50 13.28 7.61 1.20
C LEU A 50 12.95 6.59 2.30
N PRO A 51 12.00 6.89 3.20
CA PRO A 51 11.61 5.91 4.20
C PRO A 51 10.96 4.73 3.47
N SER A 52 11.67 3.61 3.40
CA SER A 52 11.14 2.33 2.94
C SER A 52 10.74 1.52 4.17
N ARG A 53 9.49 1.08 4.20
CA ARG A 53 8.96 0.16 5.22
C ARG A 53 8.53 -1.11 4.50
N MET A 54 9.07 -2.24 4.95
CA MET A 54 8.66 -3.55 4.46
C MET A 54 7.46 -4.00 5.28
N GLY A 55 6.35 -4.32 4.60
CA GLY A 55 5.21 -4.97 5.22
C GLY A 55 5.48 -6.46 5.44
N THR A 56 4.60 -7.15 6.16
CA THR A 56 4.64 -8.61 6.31
C THR A 56 4.34 -9.31 4.97
N ASP A 57 5.02 -10.42 4.71
CA ASP A 57 4.79 -11.26 3.53
C ASP A 57 3.32 -11.70 3.44
N ILE A 58 2.76 -11.59 2.23
CA ILE A 58 1.39 -12.04 1.93
C ILE A 58 1.50 -13.32 1.10
N GLN A 59 1.02 -14.43 1.65
CA GLN A 59 0.90 -15.68 0.90
C GLN A 59 -0.44 -15.71 0.16
N GLN A 60 -0.37 -15.68 -1.17
CA GLN A 60 -1.54 -15.90 -2.00
C GLN A 60 -1.85 -17.40 -2.03
N ASN A 61 -2.97 -17.79 -1.42
CA ASN A 61 -3.50 -19.14 -1.53
C ASN A 61 -4.63 -19.14 -2.57
N THR A 62 -4.68 -20.15 -3.44
CA THR A 62 -5.69 -20.26 -4.51
C THR A 62 -7.13 -20.33 -4.00
N ASP A 63 -7.30 -20.67 -2.72
CA ASP A 63 -8.60 -20.76 -2.05
C ASP A 63 -9.05 -19.44 -1.39
N ASN A 64 -8.20 -18.41 -1.38
CA ASN A 64 -8.54 -17.14 -0.75
C ASN A 64 -9.48 -16.33 -1.64
N THR A 65 -10.61 -15.93 -1.08
CA THR A 65 -11.51 -14.96 -1.71
C THR A 65 -10.84 -13.60 -1.81
N ALA A 66 -11.24 -12.79 -2.80
CA ALA A 66 -10.73 -11.43 -2.98
C ALA A 66 -10.85 -10.55 -1.72
N ALA A 67 -11.88 -10.78 -0.91
CA ALA A 67 -12.08 -10.07 0.36
C ALA A 67 -11.04 -10.45 1.43
N GLN A 68 -10.70 -11.73 1.54
CA GLN A 68 -9.65 -12.21 2.46
C GLN A 68 -8.29 -11.66 2.04
N PHE A 69 -8.01 -11.70 0.73
CA PHE A 69 -6.79 -11.17 0.17
C PHE A 69 -6.65 -9.65 0.41
N GLY A 70 -7.74 -8.88 0.24
CA GLY A 70 -7.76 -7.46 0.58
C GLY A 70 -7.53 -7.18 2.08
N SER A 71 -8.03 -8.05 2.96
CA SER A 71 -7.80 -7.93 4.40
C SER A 71 -6.34 -8.17 4.79
N ASP A 72 -5.66 -9.11 4.13
CA ASP A 72 -4.25 -9.40 4.38
C ASP A 72 -3.33 -8.27 3.90
N ILE A 73 -3.65 -7.64 2.77
CA ILE A 73 -2.98 -6.42 2.30
C ILE A 73 -3.14 -5.29 3.32
N ALA A 74 -4.37 -5.03 3.76
CA ALA A 74 -4.63 -3.98 4.74
C ALA A 74 -3.83 -4.24 6.02
N ARG A 75 -3.84 -5.48 6.54
CA ARG A 75 -3.07 -5.86 7.73
C ARG A 75 -1.57 -5.63 7.57
N SER A 76 -0.99 -6.00 6.42
CA SER A 76 0.45 -5.81 6.14
C SER A 76 0.82 -4.32 6.14
N ILE A 77 -0.01 -3.47 5.51
CA ILE A 77 0.21 -2.02 5.46
C ILE A 77 0.05 -1.38 6.85
N TYR A 78 -1.03 -1.69 7.57
CA TYR A 78 -1.25 -1.15 8.93
C TYR A 78 -0.18 -1.62 9.93
N GLY A 79 0.31 -2.86 9.80
CA GLY A 79 1.42 -3.36 10.60
C GLY A 79 2.73 -2.63 10.31
N GLY A 80 3.04 -2.38 9.04
CA GLY A 80 4.25 -1.66 8.62
C GLY A 80 4.26 -0.16 8.95
N LEU A 81 3.10 0.45 9.20
CA LEU A 81 2.96 1.85 9.59
C LEU A 81 3.03 2.08 11.11
N THR A 82 2.75 1.05 11.92
CA THR A 82 2.69 1.15 13.39
C THR A 82 3.94 0.65 14.11
N GLN A 83 4.86 -0.03 13.40
CA GLN A 83 6.25 -0.32 13.83
C GLN A 83 7.22 0.69 13.21
#